data_AF-A0A7X0KNK9-F1
#
_entry.id   AF-A0A7X0KNK9-F1
#
_cell.length_a   1.000
_cell.length_b   1.000
_cell.length_c   1.000
_cell.angle_alpha   90.00
_cell.angle_beta   90.00
_cell.angle_gamma   90.00
#
_symmetry.space_group_name_H-M   'P 1'
#
loop_
_entity.id
_entity.type
_entity.pdbx_description
1 polymer ?
#
loop_
_entity_poly.entity_id
_entity_poly.type
_entity_poly.pdbx_seq_one_letter_code
_entity_poly.pdbx_strand_id
1 'polypeptide(L)'
;MKKKRLSAYLDSDVMNALADYAAKRDVSLSLIAEAAIASFLSPDATERKEAAITRRLDQLDRRIQRVERDIGIATETMALFVRFWLSATPALPESVQAEARAKAQQRYDGFVAVLGRRLAKGPKLKQEIAEEVPAAPRADEDDSTARPSTAG
;
A
#
# COMPACT_ATOMS: atom_id res chain seq x y z
N MET A 1 27.77 32.51 24.13
CA MET A 1 26.91 33.70 24.24
C MET A 1 26.35 33.81 25.65
N LYS A 2 26.11 35.01 26.17
CA LYS A 2 25.53 35.21 27.52
C LYS A 2 24.03 34.91 27.49
N LYS A 3 23.53 34.04 28.38
CA LYS A 3 22.09 33.76 28.54
C LYS A 3 21.36 34.99 29.11
N LYS A 4 20.17 35.30 28.59
CA LYS A 4 19.29 36.35 29.13
C LYS A 4 18.21 35.72 30.00
N ARG A 5 17.92 36.34 31.16
CA ARG A 5 16.82 35.90 32.03
C ARG A 5 15.48 36.21 31.35
N LEU A 6 14.63 35.20 31.22
CA LEU A 6 13.24 35.32 30.80
C LEU A 6 12.33 35.08 32.01
N SER A 7 11.35 35.95 32.23
CA SER A 7 10.30 35.74 33.23
C SER A 7 8.96 35.66 32.49
N ALA A 8 8.31 34.51 32.56
CA ALA A 8 7.02 34.26 31.92
C ALA A 8 6.11 33.54 32.93
N TYR A 9 4.82 33.86 32.88
CA TYR A 9 3.81 33.12 33.63
C TYR A 9 3.37 31.91 32.80
N LEU A 10 3.29 30.76 33.45
CA LEU A 10 2.78 29.53 32.87
C LEU A 10 1.58 29.09 33.72
N ASP A 11 0.57 28.52 33.06
CA ASP A 11 -0.49 27.82 33.78
C ASP A 11 0.08 26.72 34.65
N SER A 12 -0.54 26.49 35.81
CA SER A 12 -0.06 25.53 36.81
C SER A 12 0.09 24.13 36.24
N ASP A 13 -0.84 23.69 35.39
CA ASP A 13 -0.79 22.38 34.74
C ASP A 13 0.42 22.25 33.80
N VAL A 14 0.76 23.32 33.07
CA VAL A 14 1.91 23.33 32.17
C VAL A 14 3.23 23.34 32.94
N MET A 15 3.30 24.09 34.04
CA MET A 15 4.47 24.09 34.93
C MET A 15 4.71 22.70 35.53
N ASN A 16 3.65 22.03 36.00
CA ASN A 16 3.73 20.68 36.54
C ASN A 16 4.21 19.68 35.48
N ALA A 17 3.63 19.71 34.28
CA ALA A 17 4.05 18.86 33.17
C ALA A 17 5.52 19.08 32.76
N LEU A 18 5.98 20.34 32.76
CA LEU A 18 7.37 20.68 32.48
C LEU A 18 8.31 20.14 33.56
N ALA A 19 7.95 20.29 34.84
CA ALA A 19 8.73 19.78 35.97
C ALA A 19 8.83 18.25 35.94
N ASP A 20 7.72 17.55 35.67
CA ASP A 20 7.70 16.09 35.53
C ASP A 20 8.57 15.63 34.36
N TYR A 21 8.49 16.32 33.23
CA TYR A 21 9.28 15.99 32.03
C TYR A 21 10.79 16.20 32.29
N ALA A 22 11.14 17.23 33.06
CA ALA A 22 12.50 17.53 33.49
C ALA A 22 13.05 16.47 34.45
N ALA A 23 12.28 16.13 35.48
CA ALA A 23 12.65 15.13 36.47
C ALA A 23 12.86 13.74 35.83
N LYS A 24 11.97 13.33 34.91
CA LYS A 24 12.10 12.04 34.19
C LYS A 24 13.38 11.93 33.35
N ARG A 25 14.00 13.04 32.98
CA ARG A 25 15.19 13.09 32.12
C ARG A 25 16.45 13.59 32.83
N ASP A 26 16.36 13.87 34.13
CA ASP A 26 17.45 14.43 34.93
C ASP A 26 18.11 15.67 34.30
N VAL A 27 17.27 16.60 33.81
CA VAL A 27 17.71 17.85 33.18
C VAL A 27 17.01 19.06 33.79
N SER A 28 17.64 20.23 33.73
CA SER A 28 17.04 21.46 34.30
C SER A 28 15.82 21.95 33.51
N LEU A 29 14.84 22.54 34.21
CA LEU A 29 13.65 23.14 33.59
C LEU A 29 14.04 24.22 32.57
N SER A 30 15.02 25.06 32.90
CA SER A 30 15.49 26.13 32.01
C SER A 30 16.08 25.56 30.71
N LEU A 31 16.73 24.40 30.74
CA LEU A 31 17.29 23.76 29.55
C LEU A 31 16.19 23.23 28.64
N ILE A 32 15.16 22.60 29.20
CA ILE A 32 14.01 22.13 28.42
C ILE A 32 13.22 23.31 27.86
N ALA A 33 12.98 24.35 28.66
CA ALA A 33 12.28 25.54 28.20
C ALA A 33 13.03 26.24 27.06
N GLU A 34 14.34 26.40 27.18
CA GLU A 34 15.19 26.97 26.12
C GLU A 34 15.15 26.11 24.85
N ALA A 35 15.28 24.78 24.99
CA ALA A 35 15.23 23.87 23.85
C ALA A 35 13.86 23.85 23.16
N ALA A 36 12.77 23.90 23.94
CA ALA A 36 11.40 23.94 23.42
C ALA A 36 11.14 25.25 22.66
N ILE A 37 11.56 26.40 23.22
CA ILE A 37 11.43 27.71 22.57
C ILE A 37 12.29 27.77 21.30
N ALA A 38 13.54 27.33 21.37
CA ALA A 38 14.42 27.29 20.21
C ALA A 38 13.86 26.37 19.10
N SER A 39 13.31 25.21 19.47
CA SER A 39 12.66 24.30 18.52
C SER A 39 11.39 24.88 17.92
N PHE A 40 10.61 25.65 18.70
CA PHE A 40 9.38 26.29 18.22
C PHE A 40 9.68 27.41 17.23
N LEU A 41 10.74 28.19 17.49
CA LEU A 41 11.14 29.33 16.66
C LEU A 41 12.05 28.93 15.47
N SER A 42 12.41 27.65 15.34
CA SER A 42 13.26 27.16 14.26
C SER A 42 12.47 26.97 12.95
N PRO A 43 12.90 27.60 11.83
CA PRO A 43 12.33 27.38 10.49
C PRO A 43 12.28 25.90 10.11
N ASP A 44 13.33 25.15 10.48
CA ASP A 44 13.50 23.73 10.18
C ASP A 44 12.36 22.86 10.73
N ALA A 45 11.71 23.24 11.84
CA ALA A 45 10.65 22.41 12.42
C ALA A 45 9.40 22.40 11.55
N THR A 46 9.08 23.54 10.93
CA THR A 46 7.96 23.66 9.98
C THR A 46 8.33 23.02 8.64
N GLU A 47 9.50 23.35 8.10
CA GLU A 47 9.98 22.79 6.82
C GLU A 47 10.10 21.26 6.87
N ARG A 48 10.59 20.67 7.97
CA ARG A 48 10.64 19.20 8.12
C ARG A 48 9.27 18.56 8.14
N LYS A 49 8.28 19.20 8.78
CA LYS A 49 6.89 18.69 8.80
C LYS A 49 6.27 18.76 7.42
N GLU A 50 6.43 19.89 6.72
CA GLU A 50 5.95 20.06 5.35
C GLU A 50 6.60 19.05 4.40
N ALA A 51 7.92 18.87 4.46
CA ALA A 51 8.63 17.88 3.65
C ALA A 51 8.17 16.44 3.94
N ALA A 52 7.88 16.10 5.20
CA ALA A 52 7.35 14.78 5.55
C ALA A 52 5.93 14.56 4.99
N ILE A 53 5.08 15.60 4.99
CA ILE A 53 3.75 15.55 4.38
C ILE A 53 3.86 15.37 2.87
N THR A 54 4.69 16.17 2.19
CA THR A 54 4.90 16.05 0.74
C THR A 54 5.37 14.65 0.35
N ARG A 55 6.38 14.11 1.05
CA ARG A 55 6.85 12.73 0.80
C ARG A 55 5.75 11.69 0.97
N ARG A 56 4.88 11.87 1.97
CA ARG A 56 3.75 10.95 2.19
C ARG A 56 2.71 11.07 1.07
N LEU A 57 2.45 12.28 0.58
CA LEU A 57 1.57 12.51 -0.56
C LEU A 57 2.13 11.88 -1.83
N ASP A 58 3.42 12.06 -2.12
CA ASP A 58 4.09 11.42 -3.27
C ASP A 58 4.00 9.90 -3.19
N GLN A 59 4.15 9.33 -2.00
CA GLN A 59 4.02 7.89 -1.79
C GLN A 59 2.58 7.41 -2.04
N LEU A 60 1.57 8.19 -1.64
CA LEU A 60 0.17 7.88 -1.91
C LEU A 60 -0.14 7.96 -3.41
N ASP A 61 0.36 8.98 -4.09
CA ASP A 61 0.15 9.17 -5.53
C ASP A 61 0.72 7.98 -6.33
N ARG A 62 1.95 7.55 -6.01
CA ARG A 62 2.56 6.34 -6.61
C ARG A 62 1.74 5.07 -6.34
N ARG A 63 1.10 4.97 -5.17
CA ARG A 63 0.22 3.82 -4.86
C ARG A 63 -1.07 3.89 -5.66
N ILE A 64 -1.65 5.07 -5.83
CA ILE A 64 -2.85 5.29 -6.64
C ILE A 64 -2.58 4.92 -8.10
N GLN A 65 -1.50 5.45 -8.69
CA GLN A 65 -1.12 5.11 -10.08
C GLN A 65 -0.94 3.61 -10.32
N ARG A 66 -0.39 2.89 -9.33
CA ARG A 66 -0.28 1.42 -9.39
C ARG A 66 -1.65 0.75 -9.38
N VAL A 67 -2.53 1.18 -8.48
CA VAL A 67 -3.90 0.65 -8.37
C VAL A 67 -4.69 0.94 -9.65
N GLU A 68 -4.57 2.13 -10.22
CA GLU A 68 -5.20 2.48 -11.50
C GLU A 68 -4.72 1.57 -12.64
N ARG A 69 -3.41 1.31 -12.71
CA ARG A 69 -2.86 0.34 -13.68
C ARG A 69 -3.42 -1.05 -13.47
N ASP A 70 -3.43 -1.55 -12.23
CA ASP A 70 -3.95 -2.88 -11.91
C ASP A 70 -5.45 -3.00 -12.26
N ILE A 71 -6.23 -1.94 -12.03
CA ILE A 71 -7.65 -1.85 -12.43
C ILE A 71 -7.78 -1.85 -13.96
N GLY A 72 -6.93 -1.11 -14.67
CA GLY A 72 -6.89 -1.11 -16.12
C GLY A 72 -6.68 -2.52 -16.67
N ILE A 73 -5.65 -3.22 -16.17
CA ILE A 73 -5.32 -4.60 -16.56
C ILE A 73 -6.49 -5.54 -16.26
N ALA A 74 -7.11 -5.44 -15.08
CA ALA A 74 -8.26 -6.26 -14.71
C ALA A 74 -9.47 -6.01 -15.64
N THR A 75 -9.69 -4.75 -16.02
CA THR A 75 -10.77 -4.35 -16.94
C THR A 75 -10.53 -4.89 -18.35
N GLU A 76 -9.31 -4.77 -18.87
CA GLU A 76 -8.92 -5.33 -20.17
C GLU A 76 -9.05 -6.86 -20.18
N THR A 77 -8.59 -7.52 -19.12
CA THR A 77 -8.70 -8.98 -18.97
C THR A 77 -10.16 -9.42 -18.98
N MET A 78 -11.05 -8.71 -18.27
CA MET A 78 -12.49 -9.00 -18.27
C MET A 78 -13.11 -8.78 -19.65
N ALA A 79 -12.76 -7.70 -20.35
CA ALA A 79 -13.24 -7.44 -21.70
C ALA A 79 -12.82 -8.54 -22.69
N LEU A 80 -11.56 -8.98 -22.62
CA LEU A 80 -11.05 -10.10 -23.42
C LEU A 80 -11.75 -11.41 -23.07
N PHE A 81 -11.96 -11.71 -21.78
CA PHE A 81 -12.69 -12.88 -21.33
C PHE A 81 -14.12 -12.90 -21.89
N VAL A 82 -14.87 -11.80 -21.76
CA VAL A 82 -16.24 -11.68 -22.29
C VAL A 82 -16.26 -11.85 -23.80
N ARG A 83 -15.34 -11.21 -24.52
CA ARG A 83 -15.24 -11.34 -25.99
C ARG A 83 -14.96 -12.79 -26.39
N PHE A 84 -13.98 -13.41 -25.76
CA PHE A 84 -13.64 -14.82 -26.00
C PHE A 84 -14.84 -15.72 -25.72
N TRP A 85 -15.52 -15.53 -24.58
CA TRP A 85 -16.70 -16.30 -24.19
C TRP A 85 -17.84 -16.20 -25.20
N LEU A 86 -18.14 -14.99 -25.70
CA LEU A 86 -19.16 -14.78 -26.73
C LEU A 86 -18.78 -15.38 -28.09
N SER A 87 -17.48 -15.38 -28.45
CA SER A 87 -17.03 -15.98 -29.71
C SER A 87 -16.89 -17.50 -29.67
N ALA A 88 -16.61 -18.07 -28.50
CA ALA A 88 -16.31 -19.50 -28.33
C ALA A 88 -17.53 -20.34 -27.93
N THR A 89 -18.62 -19.72 -27.47
CA THR A 89 -19.83 -20.44 -27.05
C THR A 89 -20.76 -20.64 -28.25
N PRO A 90 -20.96 -21.88 -28.74
CA PRO A 90 -21.86 -22.14 -29.85
C PRO A 90 -23.30 -21.77 -29.47
N ALA A 91 -24.03 -21.15 -30.41
CA ALA A 91 -25.44 -20.86 -30.21
C ALA A 91 -26.22 -22.18 -30.00
N LEU A 92 -26.99 -22.24 -28.92
CA LEU A 92 -27.78 -23.42 -28.59
C LEU A 92 -29.06 -23.48 -29.45
N PRO A 93 -29.52 -24.70 -29.82
CA PRO A 93 -30.83 -24.89 -30.44
C PRO A 93 -31.95 -24.22 -29.63
N GLU A 94 -32.92 -23.63 -30.32
CA GLU A 94 -33.98 -22.84 -29.69
C GLU A 94 -34.79 -23.65 -28.65
N SER A 95 -34.93 -24.97 -28.88
CA SER A 95 -35.60 -25.91 -27.97
C SER A 95 -34.96 -26.01 -26.58
N VAL A 96 -33.66 -25.73 -26.43
CA VAL A 96 -32.94 -25.83 -25.14
C VAL A 96 -32.51 -24.47 -24.59
N GLN A 97 -32.79 -23.37 -25.30
CA GLN A 97 -32.38 -22.03 -24.87
C GLN A 97 -33.03 -21.62 -23.54
N ALA A 98 -34.30 -21.93 -23.32
CA ALA A 98 -35.00 -21.60 -22.07
C ALA A 98 -34.38 -22.32 -20.86
N GLU A 99 -34.09 -23.62 -21.00
CA GLU A 99 -33.45 -24.41 -19.95
C GLU A 99 -32.01 -23.93 -19.69
N ALA A 100 -31.26 -23.61 -20.74
CA ALA A 100 -29.90 -23.08 -20.63
C ALA A 100 -29.87 -21.72 -19.92
N ARG A 101 -30.81 -20.81 -20.23
CA ARG A 101 -30.97 -19.53 -19.54
C ARG A 101 -31.30 -19.72 -18.06
N ALA A 102 -32.22 -20.64 -17.74
CA ALA A 102 -32.57 -20.96 -16.35
C ALA A 102 -31.36 -21.50 -15.57
N LYS A 103 -30.59 -22.42 -16.14
CA LYS A 103 -29.35 -22.94 -15.53
C LYS A 103 -28.28 -21.86 -15.39
N ALA A 104 -28.16 -20.94 -16.34
CA ALA A 104 -27.22 -19.82 -16.25
C ALA A 104 -27.57 -18.88 -15.08
N GLN A 105 -28.86 -18.55 -14.92
CA GLN A 105 -29.33 -17.75 -13.77
C GLN A 105 -29.03 -18.44 -12.44
N GLN A 106 -29.34 -19.74 -12.32
CA GLN A 106 -29.05 -20.51 -11.11
C GLN A 106 -27.54 -20.52 -10.77
N ARG A 107 -26.66 -20.64 -11.77
CA ARG A 107 -25.20 -20.56 -11.57
C ARG A 107 -24.76 -19.17 -11.15
N TYR A 108 -25.35 -18.11 -11.73
CA TYR A 108 -25.05 -16.73 -11.37
C TYR A 108 -25.42 -16.44 -9.90
N ASP A 109 -26.63 -16.82 -9.47
CA ASP A 109 -27.07 -16.63 -8.09
C ASP A 109 -26.16 -17.37 -7.10
N GLY A 110 -25.73 -18.59 -7.46
CA GLY A 110 -24.76 -19.36 -6.69
C GLY A 110 -23.38 -18.66 -6.59
N PHE A 111 -22.88 -18.12 -7.69
CA PHE A 111 -21.65 -17.32 -7.72
C PHE A 111 -21.76 -16.07 -6.82
N VAL A 112 -22.84 -15.29 -6.96
CA VAL A 112 -23.07 -14.08 -6.15
C VAL A 112 -23.10 -14.42 -4.66
N ALA A 113 -23.76 -15.53 -4.28
CA ALA A 113 -23.80 -15.98 -2.89
C ALA A 113 -22.41 -16.37 -2.35
N VAL A 114 -21.58 -17.07 -3.16
CA VAL A 114 -20.20 -17.42 -2.79
C VAL A 114 -19.33 -16.17 -2.66
N LEU A 115 -19.40 -15.26 -3.63
CA LEU A 115 -18.65 -14.01 -3.64
C LEU A 115 -19.02 -13.13 -2.44
N GLY A 116 -20.31 -12.98 -2.14
CA GLY A 116 -20.80 -12.24 -0.97
C GLY A 116 -20.24 -12.81 0.34
N ARG A 117 -20.25 -14.14 0.51
CA ARG A 117 -19.63 -14.80 1.67
C ARG A 117 -18.12 -14.57 1.74
N ARG A 118 -17.45 -14.52 0.60
CA ARG A 118 -15.99 -14.28 0.54
C ARG A 118 -15.64 -12.84 0.91
N LEU A 119 -16.38 -11.86 0.37
CA LEU A 119 -16.19 -10.44 0.68
C LEU A 119 -16.47 -10.14 2.15
N ALA A 120 -17.51 -10.74 2.74
CA ALA A 120 -17.82 -10.61 4.16
C ALA A 120 -16.73 -11.18 5.09
N LYS A 121 -15.87 -12.10 4.59
CA LYS A 121 -14.79 -12.75 5.36
C LYS A 121 -13.44 -12.01 5.28
N GLY A 122 -13.34 -10.87 4.59
CA GLY A 122 -12.12 -10.04 4.54
C GLY A 122 -11.08 -10.45 3.48
N PRO A 123 -9.90 -9.80 3.45
CA PRO A 123 -9.04 -9.69 2.26
C PRO A 123 -8.19 -10.95 2.03
N LYS A 124 -8.80 -12.06 1.60
CA LYS A 124 -8.08 -13.31 1.27
C LYS A 124 -7.74 -13.48 -0.22
N LEU A 125 -8.47 -12.81 -1.12
CA LEU A 125 -8.29 -13.01 -2.56
C LEU A 125 -6.91 -12.58 -3.08
N LYS A 126 -6.34 -11.48 -2.58
CA LYS A 126 -5.00 -11.02 -3.00
C LYS A 126 -3.87 -11.91 -2.49
N GLN A 127 -4.08 -12.63 -1.39
CA GLN A 127 -3.07 -13.50 -0.77
C GLN A 127 -3.01 -14.84 -1.51
N GLU A 128 -4.16 -15.41 -1.88
CA GLU A 128 -4.23 -16.68 -2.60
C GLU A 128 -3.59 -16.61 -4.01
N ILE A 129 -3.75 -15.49 -4.73
CA ILE A 129 -3.15 -15.32 -6.07
C ILE A 129 -1.62 -15.13 -6.01
N ALA A 130 -1.11 -14.54 -4.92
CA ALA A 130 0.33 -14.31 -4.76
C ALA A 130 1.10 -15.61 -4.41
N GLU A 131 0.43 -16.60 -3.82
CA GLU A 131 1.04 -17.90 -3.48
C GLU A 131 1.15 -18.85 -4.68
N GLU A 132 0.34 -18.67 -5.74
CA GLU A 132 0.29 -19.56 -6.91
C GLU A 132 1.20 -19.16 -8.08
N VAL A 133 1.98 -18.07 -7.97
CA VAL A 133 3.02 -17.73 -8.97
C VAL A 133 4.38 -18.18 -8.45
N PRO A 134 4.88 -19.38 -8.79
CA PRO A 134 6.26 -19.73 -8.50
C PRO A 134 7.15 -18.72 -9.20
N ALA A 135 8.00 -18.05 -8.41
CA ALA A 135 9.02 -17.15 -8.93
C ALA A 135 9.80 -17.90 -10.01
N ALA A 136 9.79 -17.37 -11.24
CA ALA A 136 10.55 -17.93 -12.35
C ALA A 136 12.02 -18.09 -11.90
N PRO A 137 12.69 -19.22 -12.25
CA PRO A 137 14.09 -19.39 -11.89
C PRO A 137 14.87 -18.24 -12.50
N ARG A 138 15.61 -17.51 -11.67
CA ARG A 138 16.66 -16.63 -12.16
C ARG A 138 17.59 -17.52 -12.97
N ALA A 139 17.73 -17.26 -14.25
CA ALA A 139 18.81 -17.82 -15.03
C ALA A 139 20.09 -17.27 -14.39
N ASP A 140 20.80 -18.15 -13.69
CA ASP A 140 22.14 -17.88 -13.23
C ASP A 140 22.99 -17.63 -14.49
N GLU A 141 23.35 -16.36 -14.68
CA GLU A 141 24.55 -16.00 -15.43
C GLU A 141 25.73 -16.55 -14.64
N ASP A 142 26.25 -17.70 -15.07
CA ASP A 142 27.63 -18.07 -14.75
C ASP A 142 28.39 -18.34 -16.05
N ASP A 143 29.18 -17.33 -16.38
CA ASP A 143 30.29 -17.38 -17.31
C ASP A 143 31.41 -18.25 -16.72
N SER A 144 31.68 -19.41 -17.30
CA SER A 144 33.08 -19.85 -17.39
C SER A 144 33.33 -20.97 -18.39
N THR A 145 34.07 -20.58 -19.44
CA THR A 145 35.30 -21.25 -19.90
C THR A 145 35.31 -22.77 -20.10
N ALA A 146 35.16 -23.19 -21.37
CA ALA A 146 35.95 -24.32 -21.89
C ALA A 146 36.12 -24.23 -23.41
N ARG A 147 37.34 -23.89 -23.86
CA ARG A 147 37.83 -24.28 -25.20
C ARG A 147 37.86 -25.81 -25.28
N PRO A 148 37.70 -26.37 -26.49
CA PRO A 148 38.70 -27.32 -26.93
C PRO A 148 39.34 -26.90 -28.25
N SER A 149 40.65 -27.13 -28.28
CA SER A 149 41.51 -27.10 -29.45
C SER A 149 40.96 -28.01 -30.55
N THR A 150 40.70 -27.44 -31.73
CA THR A 150 40.52 -28.20 -32.97
C THR A 150 41.89 -28.49 -33.57
N ALA A 151 42.17 -29.78 -33.76
CA ALA A 151 43.22 -30.28 -34.63
C ALA A 151 42.86 -30.03 -36.11
N GLY A 152 43.85 -29.68 -36.92
CA GLY A 152 43.75 -29.44 -38.36
C GLY A 152 44.95 -28.65 -38.86
#